data_AF-A0A9X2H345-F1
#
_entry.id   AF-A0A9X2H345-F1
#
_cell.length_a   1.000
_cell.length_b   1.000
_cell.length_c   1.000
_cell.angle_alpha   90.00
_cell.angle_beta   90.00
_cell.angle_gamma   90.00
#
_symmetry.space_group_name_H-M   'P 1'
#
loop_
_entity.id
_entity.type
_entity.pdbx_description
1 polymer ?
#
loop_
_entity_poly.entity_id
_entity_poly.type
_entity_poly.pdbx_seq_one_letter_code
_entity_poly.pdbx_strand_id
1 'polypeptide(L)'
;MARRDADAAGSPPPASEPAPPRAPRTPARLNPFLGKPGFYNRFNALVYNFTGPAQVGIGRPEAPYVPPADPRCPLCGGAMDRHRIDRSGERTQVHCPANA
;
A
#
# COMPACT_ATOMS: atom_id res chain seq x y z
N MET A 1 -25.50 -36.49 20.80
CA MET A 1 -26.78 -35.79 20.56
C MET A 1 -26.49 -34.30 20.72
N ALA A 2 -26.15 -33.57 19.65
CA ALA A 2 -27.07 -32.79 18.79
C ALA A 2 -27.93 -31.84 19.64
N ARG A 3 -27.81 -30.51 19.55
CA ARG A 3 -28.14 -29.60 18.41
C ARG A 3 -27.21 -28.36 18.49
N ARG A 4 -26.45 -27.98 17.44
CA ARG A 4 -26.77 -26.98 16.39
C ARG A 4 -27.75 -25.89 16.83
N ASP A 5 -27.22 -24.68 17.03
CA ASP A 5 -27.90 -23.44 16.66
C ASP A 5 -26.90 -22.57 15.87
N ALA A 6 -27.28 -22.36 14.61
CA ALA A 6 -26.70 -21.37 13.71
C ALA A 6 -27.39 -20.02 13.98
N ASP A 7 -27.03 -19.02 13.19
CA ASP A 7 -27.72 -17.72 13.05
C ASP A 7 -27.27 -16.58 13.98
N ALA A 8 -26.22 -15.89 13.53
CA ALA A 8 -26.20 -14.43 13.55
C ALA A 8 -25.46 -13.94 12.30
N ALA A 9 -26.20 -13.89 11.19
CA ALA A 9 -25.78 -13.19 9.98
C ALA A 9 -25.43 -11.73 10.34
N GLY A 10 -24.20 -11.32 10.08
CA GLY A 10 -23.78 -9.93 10.19
C GLY A 10 -24.68 -9.04 9.34
N SER A 11 -25.10 -7.91 9.89
CA SER A 11 -25.85 -6.90 9.14
C SER A 11 -25.08 -6.50 7.87
N PRO A 12 -25.74 -6.33 6.72
CA PRO A 12 -25.06 -5.81 5.53
C PRO A 12 -24.57 -4.38 5.81
N PRO A 13 -23.37 -4.00 5.32
CA PRO A 13 -22.92 -2.62 5.40
C PRO A 13 -23.89 -1.71 4.63
N PRO A 14 -24.11 -0.47 5.07
CA PRO A 14 -24.98 0.47 4.37
C PRO A 14 -24.44 0.72 2.95
N ALA A 15 -25.36 0.87 1.99
CA ALA A 15 -25.03 1.20 0.62
C ALA A 15 -24.16 2.46 0.58
N SER A 16 -22.97 2.34 0.02
CA SER A 16 -22.04 3.44 -0.16
C SER A 16 -22.67 4.51 -1.05
N GLU A 17 -22.74 5.73 -0.52
CA GLU A 17 -23.18 6.93 -1.21
C GLU A 17 -22.40 7.11 -2.53
N PRO A 18 -23.04 7.52 -3.64
CA PRO A 18 -22.34 7.75 -4.90
C PRO A 18 -21.29 8.86 -4.72
N ALA A 19 -20.06 8.56 -5.12
CA ALA A 19 -18.95 9.50 -5.02
C ALA A 19 -19.31 10.82 -5.74
N PRO A 20 -18.99 11.99 -5.15
CA PRO A 20 -19.31 13.28 -5.74
C PRO A 20 -18.62 13.46 -7.11
N PRO A 21 -19.21 14.26 -8.01
CA PRO A 21 -18.62 14.54 -9.31
C PRO A 21 -17.21 15.13 -9.14
N ARG A 22 -16.27 14.59 -9.91
CA ARG A 22 -14.85 14.95 -9.80
C ARG A 22 -14.66 16.44 -10.11
N ALA A 23 -14.17 17.20 -9.14
CA ALA A 23 -13.81 18.59 -9.32
C ALA A 23 -12.83 18.76 -10.51
N PRO A 24 -12.91 19.89 -11.26
CA PRO A 24 -11.99 20.15 -12.35
C PRO A 24 -10.54 20.15 -11.85
N ARG A 25 -9.67 19.37 -12.50
CA ARG A 25 -8.27 19.23 -12.11
C ARG A 25 -7.53 20.52 -12.42
N THR A 26 -7.08 21.24 -11.40
CA THR A 26 -6.08 22.30 -11.55
C THR A 26 -4.86 21.71 -12.29
N PRO A 27 -4.32 22.35 -13.34
CA PRO A 27 -3.11 21.87 -14.00
C PRO A 27 -2.02 21.73 -12.94
N ALA A 28 -1.52 20.51 -12.81
CA ALA A 28 -0.66 20.13 -11.72
C ALA A 28 0.62 20.97 -11.75
N ARG A 29 0.71 21.98 -10.87
CA ARG A 29 1.98 22.68 -10.58
C ARG A 29 3.09 21.71 -10.17
N LEU A 30 2.74 20.46 -9.84
CA LEU A 30 3.61 19.34 -9.53
C LEU A 30 4.07 18.49 -10.72
N ASN A 31 3.59 18.71 -11.95
CA ASN A 31 3.97 17.88 -13.09
C ASN A 31 5.44 18.12 -13.49
N PRO A 32 6.35 17.15 -13.30
CA PRO A 32 7.79 17.35 -13.52
C PRO A 32 8.19 17.37 -15.01
N PHE A 33 7.25 17.16 -15.92
CA PHE A 33 7.46 17.13 -17.37
C PHE A 33 7.11 18.44 -18.07
N LEU A 34 6.46 19.39 -17.38
CA LEU A 34 6.15 20.71 -17.94
C LEU A 34 7.44 21.52 -18.15
N GLY A 35 7.56 22.22 -19.28
CA GLY A 35 8.71 23.08 -19.62
C GLY A 35 9.96 22.33 -20.09
N LYS A 36 9.97 20.99 -20.10
CA LYS A 36 11.08 20.20 -20.63
C LYS A 36 10.93 19.95 -22.14
N PRO A 37 11.99 20.15 -22.94
CA PRO A 37 11.94 19.92 -24.38
C PRO A 37 11.87 18.42 -24.72
N GLY A 38 11.37 18.11 -25.91
CA GLY A 38 11.37 16.75 -26.46
C GLY A 38 10.00 16.06 -26.47
N PHE A 39 9.83 15.15 -27.44
CA PHE A 39 8.59 14.42 -27.68
C PHE A 39 8.12 13.63 -26.46
N TYR A 40 9.02 12.86 -25.83
CA TYR A 40 8.71 12.05 -24.66
C TYR A 40 8.22 12.89 -23.46
N ASN A 41 8.78 14.08 -23.25
CA ASN A 41 8.33 14.97 -22.18
C ASN A 41 6.93 15.52 -22.44
N ARG A 42 6.59 15.86 -23.69
CA ARG A 42 5.22 16.26 -24.05
C ARG A 42 4.22 15.12 -23.87
N PHE A 43 4.59 13.91 -24.27
CA PHE A 43 3.75 12.73 -24.07
C PHE A 43 3.53 12.43 -22.58
N ASN A 44 4.60 12.41 -21.78
CA ASN A 44 4.51 12.20 -20.34
C ASN A 44 3.70 13.30 -19.65
N ALA A 45 3.83 14.56 -20.08
CA ALA A 45 3.02 15.65 -19.55
C ALA A 45 1.51 15.47 -19.81
N LEU A 46 1.14 14.91 -20.97
CA LEU A 46 -0.25 14.56 -21.29
C LEU A 46 -0.75 13.41 -20.42
N VAL A 47 -0.01 12.31 -20.35
CA VAL A 47 -0.34 11.11 -19.56
C VAL A 47 -0.52 11.45 -18.08
N TYR A 48 0.33 12.33 -17.54
CA TYR A 48 0.28 12.78 -16.15
C TYR A 48 -1.08 13.37 -15.75
N ASN A 49 -1.85 13.97 -16.68
CA ASN A 49 -3.20 14.46 -16.37
C ASN A 49 -4.18 13.35 -16.00
N PHE A 50 -3.93 12.12 -16.46
CA PHE A 50 -4.75 10.94 -16.20
C PHE A 50 -4.23 10.13 -15.02
N THR A 51 -2.92 9.90 -14.95
CA THR A 51 -2.28 9.08 -13.90
C THR A 51 -2.13 9.84 -12.58
N GLY A 52 -1.99 11.17 -12.65
CA GLY A 52 -1.75 12.00 -11.48
C GLY A 52 -0.31 11.93 -10.95
N PRO A 53 -0.04 12.60 -9.81
CA PRO A 53 1.26 12.57 -9.14
C PRO A 53 1.57 11.19 -8.56
N ALA A 54 2.87 10.89 -8.43
CA ALA A 54 3.32 9.71 -7.67
C ALA A 54 2.89 9.82 -6.19
N GLN A 55 2.72 8.67 -5.53
CA GLN A 55 2.32 8.61 -4.13
C GLN A 55 3.46 9.01 -3.17
N VAL A 56 4.71 8.82 -3.59
CA VAL A 56 5.92 9.09 -2.81
C VAL A 56 6.88 9.96 -3.63
N GLY A 57 7.66 10.79 -2.95
CA GLY A 57 8.76 11.54 -3.57
C GLY A 57 8.34 12.72 -4.44
N ILE A 58 7.08 13.18 -4.33
CA ILE A 58 6.55 14.33 -5.09
C ILE A 58 6.86 15.69 -4.45
N GLY A 59 7.87 15.75 -3.58
CA GLY A 59 8.27 16.99 -2.91
C GLY A 59 7.25 17.52 -1.89
N ARG A 60 6.27 16.71 -1.49
CA ARG A 60 5.42 17.01 -0.33
C ARG A 60 6.13 16.56 0.95
N PRO A 61 5.86 17.18 2.10
CA PRO A 61 6.40 16.71 3.38
C PRO A 61 5.91 15.29 3.64
N GLU A 62 6.81 14.32 3.55
CA GLU A 62 6.56 12.94 3.94
C GLU A 62 7.15 12.74 5.34
N ALA A 63 6.36 12.17 6.24
CA ALA A 63 6.92 11.74 7.53
C ALA A 63 7.93 10.60 7.30
N PRO A 64 9.04 10.55 8.05
CA PRO A 64 9.91 9.38 8.03
C PRO A 64 9.10 8.12 8.33
N TYR A 65 9.46 7.02 7.66
CA TYR A 65 8.87 5.73 7.97
C TYR A 65 9.13 5.40 9.45
N VAL A 66 8.06 5.17 10.21
CA VAL A 66 8.13 4.72 11.60
C VAL A 66 7.85 3.21 11.61
N PRO A 67 8.86 2.36 11.85
CA PRO A 67 8.61 0.93 11.97
C PRO A 67 7.72 0.64 13.18
N PRO A 68 6.82 -0.35 13.11
CA PRO A 68 6.15 -0.88 14.29
C PRO A 68 7.18 -1.29 15.36
N ALA A 69 6.92 -0.96 16.63
CA ALA A 69 7.89 -1.15 17.71
C ALA A 69 8.31 -2.62 17.94
N ASP A 70 7.44 -3.57 17.59
CA ASP A 70 7.72 -5.01 17.70
C ASP A 70 6.83 -5.80 16.73
N PRO A 71 7.21 -5.95 15.44
CA PRO A 71 6.43 -6.73 14.50
C PRO A 71 6.47 -8.21 14.89
N ARG A 72 5.28 -8.80 15.04
CA ARG A 72 5.09 -10.21 15.41
C ARG A 72 4.98 -11.06 14.15
N CYS A 73 5.65 -12.21 14.17
CA CYS A 73 5.54 -13.18 13.09
C CYS A 73 4.10 -13.71 13.00
N PRO A 74 3.44 -13.67 11.82
CA PRO A 74 2.06 -14.13 11.68
C PRO A 74 1.93 -15.66 11.75
N LEU A 75 3.04 -16.41 11.69
CA LEU A 75 3.04 -17.87 11.74
C LEU A 75 3.23 -18.39 13.16
N CYS A 76 4.16 -17.81 13.93
CA CYS A 76 4.54 -18.31 15.25
C CYS A 76 4.33 -17.30 16.39
N GLY A 77 3.96 -16.05 16.11
CA GLY A 77 3.73 -15.02 17.14
C GLY A 77 4.99 -14.52 17.85
N GLY A 78 6.18 -15.05 17.53
CA GLY A 78 7.46 -14.57 18.05
C GLY A 78 7.87 -13.20 17.47
N ALA A 79 8.77 -12.51 18.17
CA ALA A 79 9.39 -11.28 17.67
C ALA A 79 10.18 -11.55 16.38
N MET A 80 9.99 -10.69 15.37
CA MET A 80 10.61 -10.87 14.05
C MET A 80 12.14 -10.80 14.05
N ASP A 81 12.74 -10.12 15.04
CA ASP A 81 14.19 -10.01 15.23
C ASP A 81 14.87 -11.36 15.57
N ARG A 82 14.12 -12.32 16.12
CA ARG A 82 14.60 -13.68 16.43
C ARG A 82 14.61 -14.63 15.24
N HIS A 83 14.10 -14.20 14.09
CA HIS A 83 14.00 -15.06 12.91
C HIS A 83 15.29 -15.02 12.08
N ARG A 84 15.69 -16.19 11.57
CA ARG A 84 16.82 -16.28 10.63
C ARG A 84 16.32 -16.08 9.20
N ILE A 85 16.84 -15.07 8.52
CA ILE A 85 16.58 -14.84 7.09
C ILE A 85 17.66 -15.56 6.27
N ASP A 86 17.26 -16.58 5.52
CA ASP A 86 18.13 -17.33 4.61
C ASP A 86 17.97 -16.79 3.18
N ARG A 87 19.07 -16.32 2.59
CA ARG A 87 19.12 -15.76 1.23
C ARG A 87 19.95 -16.62 0.26
N SER A 88 20.30 -17.84 0.66
CA SER A 88 21.19 -18.71 -0.13
C SER A 88 20.49 -19.48 -1.25
N GLY A 89 19.18 -19.68 -1.16
CA GLY A 89 18.39 -20.42 -2.14
C GLY A 89 17.86 -19.56 -3.29
N GLU A 90 17.08 -20.18 -4.19
CA GLU A 90 16.35 -19.50 -5.28
C GLU A 90 15.41 -18.40 -4.75
N ARG A 91 14.84 -18.62 -3.56
CA ARG A 91 13.98 -17.65 -2.86
C ARG A 91 14.48 -17.40 -1.45
N THR A 92 14.30 -16.17 -0.99
CA THR A 92 14.53 -15.82 0.42
C THR A 92 13.53 -16.56 1.31
N GLN A 93 14.02 -17.22 2.34
CA GLN A 93 13.23 -17.93 3.34
C GLN A 93 13.41 -17.29 4.71
N VAL A 94 12.36 -17.33 5.53
CA VAL A 94 12.41 -16.88 6.93
C VAL A 94 12.13 -18.07 7.82
N HIS A 95 13.05 -18.38 8.73
CA HIS A 95 12.94 -19.50 9.66
C HIS A 95 12.50 -19.01 11.04
N CYS A 96 11.44 -19.62 11.55
CA CYS A 96 10.99 -19.41 12.94
C CYS A 96 12.05 -19.93 13.92
N PRO A 97 12.18 -19.30 15.10
CA PRO A 97 13.06 -19.81 16.16
C PRO A 97 12.55 -21.16 16.66
N ALA A 98 13.46 -22.03 17.12
CA ALA A 98 13.14 -23.39 17.55
C ALA A 98 12.16 -23.48 18.74
N ASN A 99 11.99 -22.37 19.48
CA ASN A 99 11.20 -22.30 20.71
C ASN A 99 9.94 -21.42 20.53
N ALA A 100 9.41 -21.33 19.31
CA ALA A 100 8.25 -20.50 18.99
C ALA A 100 6.93 -21.14 19.41
#